data_AF-A0A2H5VKR5-F1
#
_entry.id   AF-A0A2H5VKR5-F1
#
_cell.length_a   1.000
_cell.length_b   1.000
_cell.length_c   1.000
_cell.angle_alpha   90.00
_cell.angle_beta   90.00
_cell.angle_gamma   90.00
#
_symmetry.space_group_name_H-M   'P 1'
#
loop_
_entity.id
_entity.type
_entity.pdbx_description
1 polymer ?
#
loop_
_entity_poly.entity_id
_entity_poly.type
_entity_poly.pdbx_seq_one_letter_code
_entity_poly.pdbx_strand_id
1 'polypeptide(L)'
;MGRDGQSTALAETNVTPRPSTTPERGIVLFLILMTTAAFSSYALKDESWRVRLGALLALALLFWPMLLLSLADVRERLTAALHAGDSIRRACVFGLALALTTLVALVAFGLGQFHWRGVGACAAYLSLPAAALTLRRPKSEGLTWQDTFAILALWFPIEFEWLPLAEIPRRPGIGVDKLVGVTWLLVLFLAVRRLDIGYTFLLGREDVKRALVYFALFVTFFALPLAIPTGFAASSARMRPLSEIGALLLGTAFLIALPEELLFRGVIQNLLVRRFRAHPLRALALASLIFGLAHANNPDQPVWVYVVLATIAGWFYGLAYVRTGKVTIAALLHWMVNSYWGLFFHG
;
A
#
# COMPACT_ATOMS: atom_id res chain seq x y z
N MET A 1 40.53 -0.87 -42.97
CA MET A 1 39.67 -2.04 -43.22
C MET A 1 39.38 -2.66 -41.86
N GLY A 2 38.31 -2.36 -41.15
CA GLY A 2 36.91 -2.26 -41.57
C GLY A 2 36.18 -3.44 -40.95
N ARG A 3 35.50 -3.22 -39.83
CA ARG A 3 34.32 -4.01 -39.43
C ARG A 3 33.50 -3.23 -38.41
N ASP A 4 32.43 -2.68 -38.96
CA ASP A 4 31.41 -1.87 -38.34
C ASP A 4 30.58 -2.64 -37.30
N GLY A 5 30.22 -1.89 -36.27
CA GLY A 5 28.87 -1.75 -35.73
C GLY A 5 27.88 -2.90 -35.91
N GLN A 6 27.61 -3.61 -34.83
CA GLN A 6 26.26 -4.09 -34.55
C GLN A 6 25.81 -3.53 -33.20
N SER A 7 25.23 -2.33 -33.28
CA SER A 7 24.27 -1.82 -32.31
C SER A 7 23.10 -2.80 -32.27
N THR A 8 23.03 -3.65 -31.26
CA THR A 8 21.81 -4.40 -30.93
C THR A 8 20.76 -3.41 -30.45
N ALA A 9 19.99 -2.88 -31.40
CA ALA A 9 18.75 -2.19 -31.14
C ALA A 9 17.86 -3.12 -30.31
N LEU A 10 17.53 -2.69 -29.09
CA LEU A 10 16.47 -3.29 -28.28
C LEU A 10 15.20 -3.22 -29.12
N ALA A 11 14.76 -4.37 -29.62
CA ALA A 11 13.43 -4.49 -30.19
C ALA A 11 12.44 -4.15 -29.07
N GLU A 12 11.82 -2.98 -29.16
CA GLU A 12 10.61 -2.66 -28.43
C GLU A 12 9.56 -3.68 -28.86
N THR A 13 9.43 -4.76 -28.09
CA THR A 13 8.27 -5.62 -28.20
C THR A 13 7.07 -4.78 -27.77
N ASN A 14 6.37 -4.22 -28.76
CA ASN A 14 5.03 -3.68 -28.63
C ASN A 14 4.10 -4.85 -28.26
N VAL A 15 4.20 -5.30 -27.00
CA VAL A 15 3.21 -6.20 -26.40
C VAL A 15 1.99 -5.33 -26.20
N THR A 16 1.04 -5.41 -27.14
CA THR A 16 -0.29 -4.88 -26.91
C THR A 16 -0.81 -5.48 -25.61
N PRO A 17 -1.12 -4.64 -24.62
CA PRO A 17 -1.39 -5.19 -23.31
C PRO A 17 -2.70 -5.97 -23.28
N ARG A 18 -2.74 -6.99 -22.41
CA ARG A 18 -3.95 -7.77 -22.21
C ARG A 18 -4.98 -6.92 -21.46
N PRO A 19 -6.17 -6.66 -22.04
CA PRO A 19 -7.22 -5.97 -21.31
C PRO A 19 -7.60 -6.76 -20.06
N SER A 20 -7.98 -6.05 -18.99
CA SER A 20 -8.51 -6.71 -17.79
C SER A 20 -9.70 -7.58 -18.16
N THR A 21 -9.72 -8.77 -17.58
CA THR A 21 -10.75 -9.77 -17.84
C THR A 21 -12.06 -9.38 -17.16
N THR A 22 -13.20 -9.89 -17.67
CA THR A 22 -14.51 -9.67 -17.03
C THR A 22 -14.53 -10.06 -15.55
N PRO A 23 -13.93 -11.20 -15.12
CA PRO A 23 -13.82 -11.54 -13.70
C PRO A 23 -13.03 -10.52 -12.88
N GLU A 24 -11.90 -10.00 -13.37
CA GLU A 24 -11.11 -8.98 -12.67
C GLU A 24 -11.93 -7.71 -12.41
N ARG A 25 -12.62 -7.22 -13.43
CA ARG A 25 -13.49 -6.04 -13.32
C ARG A 25 -14.64 -6.29 -12.36
N GLY A 26 -15.25 -7.47 -12.41
CA GLY A 26 -16.31 -7.88 -11.48
C GLY A 26 -15.84 -7.89 -10.02
N ILE A 27 -14.64 -8.42 -9.76
CA ILE A 27 -14.03 -8.42 -8.42
C ILE A 27 -13.78 -6.99 -7.93
N VAL A 28 -13.15 -6.14 -8.76
CA VAL A 28 -12.86 -4.75 -8.37
C VAL A 28 -14.14 -3.95 -8.12
N LEU A 29 -15.17 -4.12 -8.96
CA LEU A 29 -16.48 -3.50 -8.75
C LEU A 29 -17.11 -3.98 -7.43
N PHE A 30 -17.08 -5.29 -7.17
CA PHE A 30 -17.58 -5.83 -5.91
C PHE A 30 -16.85 -5.23 -4.70
N LEU A 31 -15.52 -5.14 -4.76
CA LEU A 31 -14.72 -4.53 -3.69
C LEU A 31 -15.10 -3.06 -3.47
N ILE A 32 -15.24 -2.27 -4.55
CA ILE A 32 -15.68 -0.87 -4.47
C ILE A 32 -17.03 -0.76 -3.77
N LEU A 33 -18.02 -1.56 -4.19
CA LEU A 33 -19.36 -1.56 -3.61
C LEU A 33 -19.33 -1.97 -2.13
N MET A 34 -18.60 -3.03 -1.81
CA MET A 34 -18.47 -3.56 -0.46
C MET A 34 -17.80 -2.55 0.48
N THR A 35 -16.65 -1.98 0.11
CA THR A 35 -15.94 -1.01 0.95
C THR A 35 -16.74 0.28 1.11
N THR A 36 -17.44 0.72 0.06
CA THR A 36 -18.29 1.92 0.12
C THR A 36 -19.51 1.69 1.01
N ALA A 37 -20.16 0.52 0.91
CA ALA A 37 -21.28 0.15 1.76
C ALA A 37 -20.86 0.03 3.24
N ALA A 38 -19.70 -0.58 3.51
CA ALA A 38 -19.15 -0.68 4.86
C ALA A 38 -18.81 0.69 5.44
N PHE A 39 -18.13 1.55 4.67
CA PHE A 39 -17.81 2.92 5.10
C PHE A 39 -19.09 3.74 5.37
N SER A 40 -20.08 3.67 4.49
CA SER A 40 -21.36 4.36 4.66
C SER A 40 -22.12 3.88 5.90
N SER A 41 -22.18 2.55 6.12
CA SER A 41 -22.99 1.95 7.18
C SER A 41 -22.33 2.02 8.55
N TYR A 42 -20.99 2.06 8.60
CA TYR A 42 -20.23 2.05 9.85
C TYR A 42 -19.67 3.43 10.20
N ALA A 43 -18.90 4.03 9.31
CA ALA A 43 -18.24 5.31 9.60
C ALA A 43 -19.21 6.49 9.50
N LEU A 44 -20.21 6.43 8.62
CA LEU A 44 -21.09 7.57 8.34
C LEU A 44 -22.50 7.44 8.97
N LYS A 45 -22.72 6.44 9.83
CA LYS A 45 -24.03 6.08 10.38
C LYS A 45 -24.74 7.24 11.08
N ASP A 46 -24.01 8.07 11.80
CA ASP A 46 -24.59 9.16 12.59
C ASP A 46 -24.34 10.55 11.98
N GLU A 47 -23.76 10.58 10.77
CA GLU A 47 -23.41 11.81 10.08
C GLU A 47 -24.58 12.41 9.30
N SER A 48 -24.62 13.74 9.22
CA SER A 48 -25.61 14.46 8.39
C SER A 48 -25.44 14.13 6.90
N TRP A 49 -26.53 14.19 6.11
CA TRP A 49 -26.48 13.85 4.68
C TRP A 49 -25.41 14.63 3.88
N ARG A 50 -25.13 15.88 4.27
CA ARG A 50 -24.09 16.72 3.64
C ARG A 50 -22.69 16.16 3.91
N VAL A 51 -22.40 15.81 5.16
CA VAL A 51 -21.13 15.18 5.54
C VAL A 51 -20.99 13.82 4.89
N ARG A 52 -22.08 13.02 4.86
CA ARG A 52 -22.10 11.72 4.17
C ARG A 52 -21.72 11.85 2.70
N LEU A 53 -22.36 12.78 1.98
CA LEU A 53 -22.06 13.01 0.57
C LEU A 53 -20.61 13.43 0.35
N GLY A 54 -20.11 14.39 1.13
CA GLY A 54 -18.71 14.84 1.06
C GLY A 54 -17.73 13.70 1.35
N ALA A 55 -17.99 12.90 2.38
CA ALA A 55 -17.18 11.75 2.76
C ALA A 55 -17.17 10.64 1.69
N LEU A 56 -18.31 10.32 1.09
CA LEU A 56 -18.42 9.34 0.02
C LEU A 56 -17.72 9.82 -1.26
N LEU A 57 -17.83 11.11 -1.60
CA LEU A 57 -17.09 11.69 -2.71
C LEU A 57 -15.58 11.64 -2.46
N ALA A 58 -15.14 11.98 -1.25
CA ALA A 58 -13.74 11.89 -0.89
C ALA A 58 -13.21 10.44 -0.93
N LEU A 59 -13.99 9.46 -0.44
CA LEU A 59 -13.67 8.04 -0.58
C LEU A 59 -13.56 7.63 -2.06
N ALA A 60 -14.52 8.04 -2.89
CA ALA A 60 -14.50 7.71 -4.32
C ALA A 60 -13.29 8.32 -5.04
N LEU A 61 -12.86 9.52 -4.67
CA LEU A 61 -11.78 10.23 -5.34
C LEU A 61 -10.38 9.87 -4.79
N LEU A 62 -10.26 9.43 -3.55
CA LEU A 62 -8.98 9.16 -2.88
C LEU A 62 -8.71 7.68 -2.61
N PHE A 63 -9.74 6.86 -2.43
CA PHE A 63 -9.62 5.42 -2.12
C PHE A 63 -9.91 4.53 -3.33
N TRP A 64 -10.96 4.79 -4.13
CA TRP A 64 -11.24 3.94 -5.30
C TRP A 64 -10.09 3.86 -6.31
N PRO A 65 -9.28 4.91 -6.55
CA PRO A 65 -8.09 4.78 -7.40
C PRO A 65 -7.15 3.66 -6.97
N MET A 66 -6.99 3.42 -5.66
CA MET A 66 -6.21 2.30 -5.14
C MET A 66 -6.72 0.97 -5.69
N LEU A 67 -8.04 0.74 -5.69
CA LEU A 67 -8.65 -0.49 -6.20
C LEU A 67 -8.59 -0.57 -7.74
N LEU A 68 -8.86 0.54 -8.42
CA LEU A 68 -8.87 0.62 -9.89
C LEU A 68 -7.48 0.37 -10.48
N LEU A 69 -6.40 0.80 -9.82
CA LEU A 69 -5.02 0.55 -10.26
C LEU A 69 -4.57 -0.92 -10.20
N SER A 70 -5.39 -1.80 -9.60
CA SER A 70 -5.20 -3.26 -9.70
C SER A 70 -5.58 -3.81 -11.09
N LEU A 71 -6.37 -3.08 -11.88
CA LEU A 71 -6.72 -3.45 -13.25
C LEU A 71 -5.56 -3.12 -14.19
N ALA A 72 -5.13 -4.10 -14.98
CA ALA A 72 -3.97 -3.98 -15.87
C ALA A 72 -4.12 -2.82 -16.87
N ASP A 73 -5.28 -2.72 -17.52
CA ASP A 73 -5.59 -1.70 -18.52
C ASP A 73 -5.62 -0.28 -17.94
N VAL A 74 -6.09 -0.12 -16.70
CA VAL A 74 -6.05 1.19 -16.01
C VAL A 74 -4.60 1.59 -15.73
N ARG A 75 -3.80 0.66 -15.20
CA ARG A 75 -2.37 0.90 -14.89
C ARG A 75 -1.56 1.20 -16.15
N GLU A 76 -1.85 0.53 -17.25
CA GLU A 76 -1.16 0.74 -18.53
C GLU A 76 -1.53 2.06 -19.17
N ARG A 77 -2.81 2.45 -19.16
CA ARG A 77 -3.23 3.79 -19.61
C ARG A 77 -2.53 4.89 -18.83
N LEU A 78 -2.46 4.74 -17.50
CA LEU A 78 -1.71 5.66 -16.64
C LEU A 78 -0.22 5.68 -17.03
N THR A 79 0.39 4.51 -17.18
CA THR A 79 1.80 4.40 -17.54
C THR A 79 2.07 5.01 -18.92
N ALA A 80 1.22 4.77 -19.91
CA ALA A 80 1.34 5.32 -21.25
C ALA A 80 1.23 6.85 -21.25
N ALA A 81 0.23 7.40 -20.54
CA ALA A 81 0.06 8.85 -20.40
C ALA A 81 1.30 9.51 -19.77
N LEU A 82 1.93 8.84 -18.80
CA LEU A 82 3.14 9.32 -18.14
C LEU A 82 4.42 9.08 -18.94
N HIS A 83 4.39 8.46 -20.13
CA HIS A 83 5.61 8.08 -20.87
C HIS A 83 5.72 8.63 -22.28
N ALA A 84 4.95 9.66 -22.63
CA ALA A 84 5.07 10.37 -23.91
C ALA A 84 6.37 11.21 -24.05
N GLY A 85 7.29 11.19 -23.07
CA GLY A 85 8.56 11.90 -23.07
C GLY A 85 8.98 12.36 -21.68
N ASP A 86 10.25 12.70 -21.47
CA ASP A 86 10.76 13.07 -20.14
C ASP A 86 10.15 14.36 -19.58
N SER A 87 10.03 15.39 -20.42
CA SER A 87 9.41 16.67 -20.03
C SER A 87 7.91 16.53 -19.81
N ILE A 88 7.22 15.78 -20.67
CA ILE A 88 5.77 15.54 -20.55
C ILE A 88 5.48 14.75 -19.28
N ARG A 89 6.24 13.68 -19.01
CA ARG A 89 6.11 12.93 -17.76
C ARG A 89 6.24 13.81 -16.53
N ARG A 90 7.28 14.66 -16.47
CA ARG A 90 7.47 15.59 -15.35
C ARG A 90 6.25 16.51 -15.21
N ALA A 91 5.82 17.13 -16.30
CA ALA A 91 4.65 18.01 -16.28
C ALA A 91 3.39 17.28 -15.82
N CYS A 92 3.14 16.06 -16.30
CA CYS A 92 1.98 15.26 -15.88
C CYS A 92 2.05 14.84 -14.41
N VAL A 93 3.22 14.40 -13.91
CA VAL A 93 3.38 13.99 -12.51
C VAL A 93 3.20 15.19 -11.57
N PHE A 94 3.85 16.33 -11.85
CA PHE A 94 3.66 17.53 -11.03
C PHE A 94 2.26 18.13 -11.17
N GLY A 95 1.65 18.05 -12.35
CA GLY A 95 0.26 18.43 -12.58
C GLY A 95 -0.71 17.56 -11.77
N LEU A 96 -0.45 16.24 -11.70
CA LEU A 96 -1.24 15.33 -10.87
C LEU A 96 -1.03 15.58 -9.37
N ALA A 97 0.21 15.88 -8.94
CA ALA A 97 0.49 16.28 -7.56
C ALA A 97 -0.28 17.55 -7.18
N LEU A 98 -0.33 18.55 -8.07
CA LEU A 98 -1.11 19.78 -7.88
C LEU A 98 -2.62 19.50 -7.85
N ALA A 99 -3.12 18.64 -8.74
CA ALA A 99 -4.52 18.25 -8.78
C ALA A 99 -4.94 17.52 -7.49
N LEU A 100 -4.13 16.58 -7.01
CA LEU A 100 -4.35 15.87 -5.74
C LEU A 100 -4.26 16.82 -4.53
N THR A 101 -3.32 17.76 -4.52
CA THR A 101 -3.23 18.79 -3.47
C THR A 101 -4.51 19.64 -3.44
N THR A 102 -4.97 20.08 -4.61
CA THR A 102 -6.22 20.85 -4.75
C THR A 102 -7.42 20.02 -4.29
N LEU A 103 -7.49 18.74 -4.69
CA LEU A 103 -8.55 17.84 -4.25
C LEU A 103 -8.57 17.68 -2.72
N VAL A 104 -7.42 17.42 -2.10
CA VAL A 104 -7.30 17.31 -0.63
C VAL A 104 -7.72 18.61 0.06
N ALA A 105 -7.34 19.76 -0.50
CA ALA A 105 -7.75 21.07 0.00
C ALA A 105 -9.28 21.27 -0.08
N LEU A 106 -9.91 20.89 -1.19
CA LEU A 106 -11.36 20.97 -1.37
C LEU A 106 -12.10 20.01 -0.43
N VAL A 107 -11.59 18.79 -0.23
CA VAL A 107 -12.12 17.83 0.75
C VAL A 107 -12.02 18.41 2.16
N ALA A 108 -10.86 18.93 2.55
CA ALA A 108 -10.67 19.55 3.86
C ALA A 108 -11.61 20.76 4.06
N PHE A 109 -11.82 21.57 3.02
CA PHE A 109 -12.76 22.69 3.04
C PHE A 109 -14.21 22.22 3.23
N GLY A 110 -14.65 21.23 2.46
CA GLY A 110 -15.99 20.65 2.58
C GLY A 110 -16.26 20.01 3.95
N LEU A 111 -15.21 19.54 4.63
CA LEU A 111 -15.28 18.94 5.97
C LEU A 111 -15.08 19.96 7.11
N GLY A 112 -14.88 21.25 6.81
CA GLY A 112 -14.60 22.27 7.82
C GLY A 112 -13.26 22.08 8.56
N GLN A 113 -12.30 21.40 7.90
CA GLN A 113 -10.97 21.07 8.39
C GLN A 113 -9.86 21.74 7.56
N PHE A 114 -10.19 22.76 6.76
CA PHE A 114 -9.22 23.44 5.90
C PHE A 114 -8.24 24.31 6.68
N HIS A 115 -6.96 24.16 6.36
CA HIS A 115 -5.93 25.10 6.79
C HIS A 115 -4.75 25.13 5.81
N TRP A 116 -4.16 26.31 5.60
CA TRP A 116 -3.06 26.52 4.64
C TRP A 116 -1.82 25.67 4.93
N ARG A 117 -1.54 25.40 6.22
CA ARG A 117 -0.45 24.51 6.62
C ARG A 117 -0.61 23.09 6.04
N GLY A 118 -1.83 22.57 5.96
CA GLY A 118 -2.13 21.23 5.45
C GLY A 118 -2.01 21.19 3.93
N VAL A 119 -2.44 22.26 3.25
CA VAL A 119 -2.22 22.42 1.79
C VAL A 119 -0.72 22.43 1.47
N GLY A 120 0.06 23.23 2.20
CA GLY A 120 1.51 23.29 2.02
C GLY A 120 2.21 21.96 2.32
N ALA A 121 1.81 21.28 3.40
CA ALA A 121 2.33 19.95 3.75
C ALA A 121 1.98 18.90 2.68
N CYS A 122 0.73 18.88 2.19
CA CYS A 122 0.30 17.99 1.11
C CYS A 122 1.09 18.25 -0.19
N ALA A 123 1.24 19.52 -0.57
CA ALA A 123 2.01 19.89 -1.75
C ALA A 123 3.46 19.42 -1.67
N ALA A 124 4.12 19.61 -0.53
CA ALA A 124 5.48 19.12 -0.28
C ALA A 124 5.53 17.59 -0.29
N TYR A 125 4.61 16.94 0.41
CA TYR A 125 4.50 15.48 0.50
C TYR A 125 4.37 14.81 -0.87
N LEU A 126 3.57 15.39 -1.77
CA LEU A 126 3.41 14.85 -3.11
C LEU A 126 4.59 15.21 -4.04
N SER A 127 5.14 16.42 -3.91
CA SER A 127 6.14 16.94 -4.84
C SER A 127 7.57 16.41 -4.59
N LEU A 128 7.95 16.17 -3.33
CA LEU A 128 9.30 15.70 -2.98
C LEU A 128 9.64 14.32 -3.58
N PRO A 129 8.86 13.24 -3.36
CA PRO A 129 9.14 11.94 -3.96
C PRO A 129 8.98 11.96 -5.48
N ALA A 130 8.06 12.78 -6.02
CA ALA A 130 7.93 12.97 -7.46
C ALA A 130 9.18 13.60 -8.09
N ALA A 131 9.75 14.63 -7.44
CA ALA A 131 11.00 15.25 -7.88
C ALA A 131 12.15 14.23 -7.88
N ALA A 132 12.26 13.42 -6.83
CA ALA A 132 13.30 12.41 -6.71
C ALA A 132 13.27 11.37 -7.83
N LEU A 133 12.08 10.94 -8.26
CA LEU A 133 11.92 9.92 -9.29
C LEU A 133 11.89 10.45 -10.73
N THR A 134 11.57 11.74 -10.93
CA THR A 134 11.34 12.29 -12.29
C THR A 134 12.39 13.30 -12.78
N LEU A 135 13.10 14.01 -11.88
CA LEU A 135 14.16 14.95 -12.28
C LEU A 135 15.40 14.23 -12.79
N ARG A 136 15.77 13.12 -12.13
CA ARG A 136 16.88 12.25 -12.55
C ARG A 136 16.44 10.80 -12.44
N ARG A 137 16.25 10.14 -13.59
CA ARG A 137 15.82 8.75 -13.65
C ARG A 137 16.77 7.85 -12.84
N PRO A 138 16.25 6.97 -11.96
CA PRO A 138 17.03 5.85 -11.45
C PRO A 138 17.58 5.03 -12.63
N LYS A 139 18.91 4.90 -12.69
CA LYS A 139 19.59 4.15 -13.77
C LYS A 139 19.66 2.64 -13.50
N SER A 140 19.42 2.23 -12.26
CA SER A 140 19.50 0.82 -11.85
C SER A 140 18.10 0.19 -11.82
N GLU A 141 18.03 -1.10 -12.16
CA GLU A 141 16.83 -1.89 -11.97
C GLU A 141 16.52 -2.13 -10.48
N GLY A 142 17.51 -2.05 -9.60
CA GLY A 142 17.37 -2.21 -8.15
C GLY A 142 17.29 -0.89 -7.37
N LEU A 143 17.23 -1.01 -6.03
CA LEU A 143 17.18 0.12 -5.11
C LEU A 143 18.31 1.14 -5.35
N THR A 144 17.93 2.40 -5.56
CA THR A 144 18.82 3.56 -5.67
C THR A 144 18.64 4.54 -4.51
N TRP A 145 19.50 5.55 -4.41
CA TRP A 145 19.33 6.64 -3.45
C TRP A 145 18.09 7.48 -3.72
N GLN A 146 17.72 7.67 -5.00
CA GLN A 146 16.46 8.34 -5.37
C GLN A 146 15.25 7.55 -4.87
N ASP A 147 15.27 6.22 -5.08
CA ASP A 147 14.20 5.35 -4.60
C ASP A 147 14.12 5.39 -3.06
N THR A 148 15.26 5.34 -2.38
CA THR A 148 15.35 5.42 -0.91
C THR A 148 14.75 6.73 -0.40
N PHE A 149 15.14 7.87 -0.98
CA PHE A 149 14.57 9.16 -0.61
C PHE A 149 13.05 9.22 -0.86
N ALA A 150 12.59 8.74 -2.03
CA ALA A 150 11.17 8.72 -2.35
C ALA A 150 10.36 7.83 -1.39
N ILE A 151 10.88 6.67 -1.03
CA ILE A 151 10.29 5.75 -0.04
C ILE A 151 10.17 6.46 1.31
N LEU A 152 11.26 7.06 1.82
CA LEU A 152 11.25 7.73 3.13
C LEU A 152 10.33 8.96 3.14
N ALA A 153 10.31 9.73 2.05
CA ALA A 153 9.46 10.91 1.91
C ALA A 153 7.97 10.57 1.85
N LEU A 154 7.60 9.36 1.40
CA LEU A 154 6.23 8.85 1.44
C LEU A 154 5.89 8.22 2.79
N TRP A 155 6.81 7.42 3.33
CA TRP A 155 6.54 6.59 4.49
C TRP A 155 6.54 7.39 5.80
N PHE A 156 7.60 8.14 6.09
CA PHE A 156 7.79 8.75 7.41
C PHE A 156 6.73 9.80 7.77
N PRO A 157 6.28 10.68 6.85
CA PRO A 157 5.24 11.64 7.19
C PRO A 157 3.90 11.00 7.61
N ILE A 158 3.61 9.79 7.11
CA ILE A 158 2.43 9.01 7.52
C ILE A 158 2.71 8.26 8.82
N GLU A 159 3.84 7.55 8.92
CA GLU A 159 4.23 6.75 10.09
C GLU A 159 4.27 7.58 11.38
N PHE A 160 4.78 8.81 11.29
CA PHE A 160 4.93 9.71 12.43
C PHE A 160 3.84 10.78 12.51
N GLU A 161 2.77 10.65 11.72
CA GLU A 161 1.61 11.56 11.74
C GLU A 161 1.99 13.05 11.55
N TRP A 162 3.01 13.33 10.71
CA TRP A 162 3.48 14.69 10.45
C TRP A 162 2.59 15.48 9.50
N LEU A 163 1.62 14.82 8.86
CA LEU A 163 0.73 15.41 7.88
C LEU A 163 -0.58 15.88 8.56
N PRO A 164 -0.77 17.19 8.78
CA PRO A 164 -2.02 17.70 9.33
C PRO A 164 -3.07 17.75 8.21
N LEU A 165 -3.56 16.60 7.75
CA LEU A 165 -4.63 16.52 6.75
C LEU A 165 -5.95 16.14 7.40
N ALA A 166 -7.04 16.33 6.67
CA ALA A 166 -8.38 16.08 7.18
C ALA A 166 -8.64 14.59 7.44
N GLU A 167 -9.58 14.29 8.32
CA GLU A 167 -10.11 12.94 8.56
C GLU A 167 -11.56 12.79 8.09
N ILE A 168 -11.94 11.56 7.73
CA ILE A 168 -13.26 11.22 7.21
C ILE A 168 -13.85 9.98 7.92
N PRO A 169 -14.89 10.12 8.76
CA PRO A 169 -15.40 11.35 9.41
C PRO A 169 -14.45 11.83 10.51
N ARG A 170 -14.79 12.87 11.26
CA ARG A 170 -13.83 13.58 12.12
C ARG A 170 -13.32 12.81 13.35
N ARG A 171 -13.94 11.68 13.81
CA ARG A 171 -13.54 10.95 15.06
C ARG A 171 -13.98 9.48 15.21
N PRO A 172 -13.05 8.57 15.57
CA PRO A 172 -11.80 8.38 14.84
C PRO A 172 -12.13 7.97 13.40
N GLY A 173 -11.66 8.75 12.43
CA GLY A 173 -11.94 8.52 11.03
C GLY A 173 -10.81 7.87 10.24
N ILE A 174 -10.98 7.89 8.92
CA ILE A 174 -9.91 7.55 7.99
C ILE A 174 -9.16 8.85 7.64
N GLY A 175 -7.87 8.89 7.93
CA GLY A 175 -7.00 10.00 7.55
C GLY A 175 -6.84 10.12 6.04
N VAL A 176 -7.04 11.33 5.50
CA VAL A 176 -6.87 11.65 4.08
C VAL A 176 -5.42 11.46 3.64
N ASP A 177 -4.47 11.69 4.54
CA ASP A 177 -3.04 11.42 4.40
C ASP A 177 -2.75 9.97 3.99
N LYS A 178 -3.38 8.99 4.64
CA LYS A 178 -3.22 7.57 4.31
C LYS A 178 -3.77 7.25 2.92
N LEU A 179 -4.97 7.76 2.61
CA LEU A 179 -5.62 7.53 1.31
C LEU A 179 -4.82 8.12 0.13
N VAL A 180 -4.40 9.38 0.27
CA VAL A 180 -3.60 10.04 -0.77
C VAL A 180 -2.20 9.42 -0.86
N GLY A 181 -1.61 9.01 0.27
CA GLY A 181 -0.30 8.39 0.32
C GLY A 181 -0.23 7.07 -0.44
N VAL A 182 -1.20 6.18 -0.25
CA VAL A 182 -1.24 4.89 -0.96
C VAL A 182 -1.49 5.09 -2.46
N THR A 183 -2.42 5.96 -2.82
CA THR A 183 -2.66 6.29 -4.23
C THR A 183 -1.39 6.88 -4.87
N TRP A 184 -0.69 7.76 -4.17
CA TRP A 184 0.55 8.36 -4.67
C TRP A 184 1.70 7.37 -4.76
N LEU A 185 1.84 6.47 -3.79
CA LEU A 185 2.77 5.33 -3.82
C LEU A 185 2.53 4.49 -5.09
N LEU A 186 1.28 4.16 -5.40
CA LEU A 186 0.94 3.37 -6.59
C LEU A 186 1.29 4.12 -7.88
N VAL A 187 0.94 5.41 -7.99
CA VAL A 187 1.30 6.23 -9.16
C VAL A 187 2.82 6.27 -9.36
N LEU A 188 3.57 6.57 -8.29
CA LEU A 188 5.02 6.71 -8.37
C LEU A 188 5.72 5.38 -8.65
N PHE A 189 5.31 4.29 -8.02
CA PHE A 189 6.05 3.04 -8.14
C PHE A 189 5.55 2.12 -9.27
N LEU A 190 4.25 2.05 -9.54
CA LEU A 190 3.73 1.22 -10.63
C LEU A 190 3.81 1.95 -11.97
N ALA A 191 3.52 3.25 -12.01
CA ALA A 191 3.51 3.99 -13.27
C ALA A 191 4.85 4.66 -13.56
N VAL A 192 5.41 5.46 -12.63
CA VAL A 192 6.67 6.21 -12.89
C VAL A 192 7.90 5.30 -12.81
N ARG A 193 8.05 4.51 -11.74
CA ARG A 193 9.19 3.60 -11.53
C ARG A 193 9.04 2.25 -12.24
N ARG A 194 7.81 1.92 -12.65
CA ARG A 194 7.44 0.69 -13.39
C ARG A 194 7.81 -0.60 -12.66
N LEU A 195 7.55 -0.64 -11.37
CA LEU A 195 7.65 -1.89 -10.62
C LEU A 195 6.46 -2.79 -10.97
N ASP A 196 6.79 -3.99 -11.42
CA ASP A 196 5.82 -5.08 -11.47
C ASP A 196 5.78 -5.76 -10.10
N ILE A 197 4.60 -5.72 -9.50
CA ILE A 197 4.34 -6.20 -8.14
C ILE A 197 3.17 -7.21 -8.10
N GLY A 198 2.65 -7.61 -9.26
CA GLY A 198 1.46 -8.47 -9.35
C GLY A 198 0.26 -7.92 -8.57
N TYR A 199 0.02 -6.61 -8.64
CA TYR A 199 -1.11 -5.97 -7.99
C TYR A 199 -2.40 -6.30 -8.74
N THR A 200 -3.07 -7.37 -8.31
CA THR A 200 -4.36 -7.85 -8.83
C THR A 200 -5.14 -8.55 -7.72
N PHE A 201 -6.46 -8.42 -7.73
CA PHE A 201 -7.35 -9.18 -6.84
C PHE A 201 -7.84 -10.49 -7.46
N LEU A 202 -7.35 -10.86 -8.65
CA LEU A 202 -7.59 -12.18 -9.23
C LEU A 202 -6.67 -13.22 -8.58
N LEU A 203 -7.15 -13.81 -7.48
CA LEU A 203 -6.41 -14.78 -6.67
C LEU A 203 -6.84 -16.21 -7.04
N GLY A 204 -5.86 -17.06 -7.36
CA GLY A 204 -6.09 -18.47 -7.64
C GLY A 204 -6.21 -19.30 -6.37
N ARG A 205 -6.77 -20.50 -6.48
CA ARG A 205 -6.88 -21.45 -5.34
C ARG A 205 -5.52 -21.78 -4.72
N GLU A 206 -4.50 -21.99 -5.55
CA GLU A 206 -3.13 -22.25 -5.07
C GLU A 206 -2.50 -21.05 -4.37
N ASP A 207 -2.87 -19.82 -4.76
CA ASP A 207 -2.39 -18.62 -4.09
C ASP A 207 -2.95 -18.54 -2.67
N VAL A 208 -4.25 -18.76 -2.51
CA VAL A 208 -4.95 -18.77 -1.21
C VAL A 208 -4.46 -19.92 -0.32
N LYS A 209 -4.28 -21.11 -0.89
CA LYS A 209 -3.70 -22.27 -0.17
C LYS A 209 -2.33 -21.94 0.41
N ARG A 210 -1.47 -21.27 -0.36
CA ARG A 210 -0.14 -20.86 0.11
C ARG A 210 -0.22 -19.85 1.26
N ALA A 211 -1.11 -18.86 1.16
CA ALA A 211 -1.35 -17.93 2.26
C ALA A 211 -1.81 -18.67 3.53
N LEU A 212 -2.76 -19.60 3.42
CA LEU A 212 -3.24 -20.41 4.54
C LEU A 212 -2.13 -21.25 5.20
N VAL A 213 -1.29 -21.90 4.39
CA VAL A 213 -0.16 -22.69 4.91
C VAL A 213 0.84 -21.80 5.64
N TYR A 214 1.22 -20.66 5.07
CA TYR A 214 2.15 -19.74 5.73
C TYR A 214 1.57 -19.09 6.98
N PHE A 215 0.28 -18.79 6.98
CA PHE A 215 -0.44 -18.34 8.17
C PHE A 215 -0.36 -19.39 9.29
N ALA A 216 -0.72 -20.64 8.99
CA ALA A 216 -0.67 -21.72 9.98
C ALA A 216 0.75 -21.94 10.51
N LEU A 217 1.76 -21.98 9.63
CA LEU A 217 3.16 -22.12 10.05
C LEU A 217 3.61 -20.96 10.94
N PHE A 218 3.32 -19.72 10.56
CA PHE A 218 3.66 -18.55 11.36
C PHE A 218 2.99 -18.59 12.74
N VAL A 219 1.68 -18.82 12.79
CA VAL A 219 0.92 -18.81 14.04
C VAL A 219 1.37 -19.92 14.97
N THR A 220 1.48 -21.16 14.47
CA THR A 220 1.79 -22.33 15.28
C THR A 220 3.23 -22.33 15.79
N PHE A 221 4.20 -21.98 14.96
CA PHE A 221 5.62 -22.14 15.32
C PHE A 221 6.28 -20.86 15.85
N PHE A 222 5.70 -19.68 15.61
CA PHE A 222 6.32 -18.42 15.99
C PHE A 222 5.40 -17.54 16.81
N ALA A 223 4.18 -17.25 16.33
CA ALA A 223 3.31 -16.30 17.01
C ALA A 223 2.89 -16.77 18.40
N LEU A 224 2.28 -17.97 18.52
CA LEU A 224 1.86 -18.50 19.83
C LEU A 224 3.05 -18.81 20.75
N PRO A 225 4.13 -19.47 20.30
CA PRO A 225 5.27 -19.77 21.16
C PRO A 225 6.04 -18.55 21.66
N LEU A 226 6.02 -17.42 20.93
CA LEU A 226 6.62 -16.18 21.41
C LEU A 226 5.62 -15.38 22.24
N ALA A 227 4.36 -15.30 21.83
CA ALA A 227 3.43 -14.37 22.45
C ALA A 227 2.89 -14.82 23.82
N ILE A 228 2.67 -16.12 24.03
CA ILE A 228 2.16 -16.63 25.30
C ILE A 228 3.21 -16.49 26.42
N PRO A 229 4.47 -16.95 26.26
CA PRO A 229 5.45 -16.87 27.34
C PRO A 229 5.90 -15.43 27.65
N THR A 230 5.83 -14.52 26.68
CA THR A 230 6.20 -13.11 26.87
C THR A 230 5.06 -12.25 27.43
N GLY A 231 3.86 -12.82 27.60
CA GLY A 231 2.67 -12.06 28.01
C GLY A 231 2.17 -11.07 26.95
N PHE A 232 2.72 -11.13 25.73
CA PHE A 232 2.30 -10.30 24.59
C PHE A 232 0.86 -10.60 24.16
N ALA A 233 0.41 -11.83 24.37
CA ALA A 233 -0.96 -12.26 24.17
C ALA A 233 -1.76 -12.18 25.49
N ALA A 234 -2.36 -11.03 25.79
CA ALA A 234 -3.46 -10.97 26.75
C ALA A 234 -4.74 -11.44 26.05
N SER A 235 -5.24 -12.61 26.41
CA SER A 235 -6.49 -13.11 25.82
C SER A 235 -7.67 -12.26 26.32
N SER A 236 -8.46 -11.75 25.37
CA SER A 236 -9.73 -11.09 25.70
C SER A 236 -10.82 -12.13 25.78
N ALA A 237 -11.46 -12.27 26.93
CA ALA A 237 -12.64 -13.12 27.07
C ALA A 237 -13.88 -12.53 26.36
N ARG A 238 -13.84 -11.27 25.92
CA ARG A 238 -14.98 -10.56 25.35
C ARG A 238 -14.94 -10.60 23.83
N MET A 239 -15.89 -11.29 23.20
CA MET A 239 -16.08 -11.21 21.75
C MET A 239 -16.59 -9.82 21.35
N ARG A 240 -16.02 -9.25 20.28
CA ARG A 240 -16.53 -8.01 19.67
C ARG A 240 -17.90 -8.26 19.02
N PRO A 241 -18.79 -7.26 18.97
CA PRO A 241 -20.04 -7.36 18.21
C PRO A 241 -19.80 -7.73 16.75
N LEU A 242 -20.65 -8.59 16.17
CA LEU A 242 -20.54 -9.03 14.76
C LEU A 242 -20.48 -7.86 13.77
N SER A 243 -21.21 -6.78 14.05
CA SER A 243 -21.20 -5.56 13.25
C SER A 243 -19.84 -4.84 13.24
N GLU A 244 -19.11 -4.86 14.36
CA GLU A 244 -17.77 -4.27 14.46
C GLU A 244 -16.72 -5.16 13.82
N ILE A 245 -16.90 -6.48 13.86
CA ILE A 245 -15.98 -7.44 13.23
C ILE A 245 -15.91 -7.19 11.72
N GLY A 246 -17.03 -6.98 11.03
CA GLY A 246 -17.03 -6.70 9.59
C GLY A 246 -16.23 -5.44 9.23
N ALA A 247 -16.46 -4.34 9.94
CA ALA A 247 -15.74 -3.09 9.74
C ALA A 247 -14.25 -3.22 10.08
N LEU A 248 -13.92 -3.91 11.18
CA LEU A 248 -12.54 -4.21 11.59
C LEU A 248 -11.80 -5.01 10.52
N LEU A 249 -12.40 -6.09 10.03
CA LEU A 249 -11.78 -6.95 9.00
C LEU A 249 -11.54 -6.18 7.71
N LEU A 250 -12.51 -5.37 7.26
CA LEU A 250 -12.36 -4.55 6.05
C LEU A 250 -11.35 -3.41 6.22
N GLY A 251 -11.39 -2.71 7.35
CA GLY A 251 -10.42 -1.67 7.69
C GLY A 251 -9.01 -2.24 7.75
N THR A 252 -8.83 -3.37 8.42
CA THR A 252 -7.54 -4.07 8.50
C THR A 252 -7.05 -4.51 7.13
N ALA A 253 -7.94 -5.00 6.25
CA ALA A 253 -7.55 -5.45 4.92
C ALA A 253 -7.05 -4.29 4.04
N PHE A 254 -7.81 -3.19 3.97
CA PHE A 254 -7.61 -2.15 2.96
C PHE A 254 -6.92 -0.88 3.47
N LEU A 255 -6.90 -0.64 4.77
CA LEU A 255 -6.28 0.55 5.37
C LEU A 255 -4.99 0.23 6.15
N ILE A 256 -4.71 -1.06 6.40
CA ILE A 256 -3.50 -1.51 7.11
C ILE A 256 -2.71 -2.48 6.23
N ALA A 257 -3.19 -3.72 6.08
CA ALA A 257 -2.44 -4.79 5.45
C ALA A 257 -2.08 -4.48 3.99
N LEU A 258 -3.05 -4.09 3.16
CA LEU A 258 -2.78 -3.79 1.76
C LEU A 258 -1.81 -2.60 1.58
N PRO A 259 -2.04 -1.42 2.19
CA PRO A 259 -1.08 -0.30 2.16
C PRO A 259 0.35 -0.68 2.55
N GLU A 260 0.50 -1.40 3.68
CA GLU A 260 1.81 -1.82 4.16
C GLU A 260 2.48 -2.79 3.19
N GLU A 261 1.77 -3.80 2.68
CA GLU A 261 2.35 -4.73 1.73
C GLU A 261 2.72 -4.08 0.40
N LEU A 262 1.95 -3.08 -0.07
CA LEU A 262 2.32 -2.28 -1.23
C LEU A 262 3.67 -1.59 -1.03
N LEU A 263 3.91 -0.99 0.15
CA LEU A 263 5.17 -0.34 0.49
C LEU A 263 6.31 -1.36 0.71
N PHE A 264 6.13 -2.29 1.64
CA PHE A 264 7.22 -3.16 2.08
C PHE A 264 7.53 -4.28 1.08
N ARG A 265 6.53 -4.89 0.45
CA ARG A 265 6.75 -6.03 -0.48
C ARG A 265 6.79 -5.53 -1.92
N GLY A 266 5.82 -4.70 -2.29
CA GLY A 266 5.72 -4.11 -3.62
C GLY A 266 6.90 -3.20 -3.95
N VAL A 267 7.34 -2.35 -3.02
CA VAL A 267 8.41 -1.38 -3.28
C VAL A 267 9.75 -1.80 -2.66
N ILE A 268 9.85 -1.84 -1.33
CA ILE A 268 11.13 -2.01 -0.61
C ILE A 268 11.77 -3.37 -0.94
N GLN A 269 11.07 -4.48 -0.69
CA GLN A 269 11.58 -5.82 -0.96
C GLN A 269 11.87 -6.02 -2.46
N ASN A 270 10.97 -5.57 -3.33
CA ASN A 270 11.13 -5.69 -4.79
C ASN A 270 12.43 -5.02 -5.26
N LEU A 271 12.67 -3.78 -4.83
CA LEU A 271 13.88 -3.02 -5.17
C LEU A 271 15.14 -3.62 -4.53
N LEU A 272 15.08 -4.10 -3.29
CA LEU A 272 16.19 -4.76 -2.61
C LEU A 272 16.59 -6.07 -3.30
N VAL A 273 15.63 -6.91 -3.67
CA VAL A 273 15.89 -8.17 -4.40
C VAL A 273 16.49 -7.88 -5.77
N ARG A 274 16.00 -6.84 -6.47
CA ARG A 274 16.59 -6.39 -7.74
C ARG A 274 18.00 -5.81 -7.58
N ARG A 275 18.32 -5.22 -6.42
CA ARG A 275 19.66 -4.69 -6.11
C ARG A 275 20.65 -5.81 -5.75
N PHE A 276 20.22 -6.77 -4.95
CA PHE A 276 21.02 -7.88 -4.44
C PHE A 276 20.64 -9.21 -5.10
N ARG A 277 20.64 -9.25 -6.45
CA ARG A 277 20.20 -10.43 -7.24
C ARG A 277 20.93 -11.72 -6.89
N ALA A 278 22.21 -11.64 -6.53
CA ALA A 278 23.00 -12.79 -6.11
C ALA A 278 22.57 -13.38 -4.76
N HIS A 279 21.84 -12.60 -3.94
CA HIS A 279 21.47 -12.98 -2.57
C HIS A 279 20.01 -12.59 -2.24
N PRO A 280 19.01 -13.13 -2.97
CA PRO A 280 17.61 -12.74 -2.80
C PRO A 280 17.07 -13.03 -1.40
N LEU A 281 17.55 -14.09 -0.72
CA LEU A 281 17.18 -14.38 0.66
C LEU A 281 17.74 -13.37 1.67
N ARG A 282 18.93 -12.80 1.42
CA ARG A 282 19.48 -11.71 2.25
C ARG A 282 18.69 -10.43 2.06
N ALA A 283 18.29 -10.13 0.82
CA ALA A 283 17.40 -9.01 0.52
C ALA A 283 16.02 -9.16 1.19
N LEU A 284 15.46 -10.37 1.18
CA LEU A 284 14.24 -10.69 1.91
C LEU A 284 14.43 -10.49 3.41
N ALA A 285 15.49 -11.05 4.02
CA ALA A 285 15.77 -10.89 5.44
C ALA A 285 15.89 -9.41 5.85
N LEU A 286 16.57 -8.61 5.03
CA LEU A 286 16.70 -7.17 5.24
C LEU A 286 15.34 -6.46 5.13
N ALA A 287 14.52 -6.78 4.13
CA ALA A 287 13.17 -6.21 4.00
C ALA A 287 12.28 -6.57 5.20
N SER A 288 12.37 -7.82 5.68
CA SER A 288 11.66 -8.28 6.87
C SER A 288 12.11 -7.57 8.14
N LEU A 289 13.42 -7.34 8.30
CA LEU A 289 13.96 -6.56 9.42
C LEU A 289 13.48 -5.10 9.38
N ILE A 290 13.50 -4.46 8.20
CA ILE A 290 12.97 -3.10 8.03
C ILE A 290 11.48 -3.05 8.42
N PHE A 291 10.69 -4.04 7.99
CA PHE A 291 9.29 -4.16 8.38
C PHE A 291 9.12 -4.32 9.89
N GLY A 292 9.91 -5.16 10.56
CA GLY A 292 9.83 -5.28 12.01
C GLY A 292 10.25 -4.01 12.76
N LEU A 293 11.31 -3.33 12.30
CA LEU A 293 11.76 -2.06 12.89
C LEU A 293 10.76 -0.93 12.71
N ALA A 294 9.96 -0.94 11.62
CA ALA A 294 8.85 -0.01 11.44
C ALA A 294 7.86 -0.06 12.62
N HIS A 295 7.70 -1.23 13.22
CA HIS A 295 6.78 -1.48 14.32
C HIS A 295 7.36 -1.14 15.71
N ALA A 296 8.55 -0.55 15.76
CA ALA A 296 9.19 -0.17 17.03
C ALA A 296 8.51 1.02 17.72
N ASN A 297 7.69 1.81 17.00
CA ASN A 297 7.02 2.99 17.54
C ASN A 297 5.69 2.67 18.25
N ASN A 298 5.53 1.45 18.79
CA ASN A 298 4.32 1.03 19.49
C ASN A 298 4.51 1.11 21.01
N PRO A 299 3.88 2.07 21.72
CA PRO A 299 4.15 2.32 23.14
C PRO A 299 3.57 1.27 24.10
N ASP A 300 2.60 0.47 23.66
CA ASP A 300 1.73 -0.30 24.57
C ASP A 300 2.19 -1.74 24.83
N GLN A 301 3.34 -2.16 24.31
CA GLN A 301 3.81 -3.55 24.35
C GLN A 301 5.33 -3.63 24.59
N PRO A 302 5.88 -4.78 25.02
CA PRO A 302 7.32 -4.98 25.00
C PRO A 302 7.80 -4.86 23.55
N VAL A 303 8.28 -3.68 23.20
CA VAL A 303 8.56 -3.23 21.82
C VAL A 303 9.40 -4.25 21.06
N TRP A 304 10.37 -4.86 21.74
CA TRP A 304 11.24 -5.87 21.13
C TRP A 304 10.49 -7.14 20.69
N VAL A 305 9.47 -7.60 21.45
CA VAL A 305 8.67 -8.78 21.08
C VAL A 305 7.88 -8.47 19.82
N TYR A 306 7.28 -7.28 19.76
CA TYR A 306 6.52 -6.86 18.59
C TYR A 306 7.41 -6.75 17.36
N VAL A 307 8.59 -6.13 17.48
CA VAL A 307 9.58 -6.02 16.40
C VAL A 307 10.05 -7.40 15.91
N VAL A 308 10.29 -8.34 16.82
CA VAL A 308 10.69 -9.72 16.46
C VAL A 308 9.55 -10.46 15.74
N LEU A 309 8.34 -10.44 16.30
CA LEU A 309 7.16 -11.05 15.68
C LEU A 309 6.86 -10.44 14.30
N ALA A 310 6.90 -9.12 14.20
CA ALA A 310 6.72 -8.40 12.96
C ALA A 310 7.84 -8.73 11.96
N THR A 311 9.10 -8.88 12.38
CA THR A 311 10.19 -9.32 11.50
C THR A 311 9.94 -10.73 10.95
N ILE A 312 9.50 -11.67 11.80
CA ILE A 312 9.22 -13.04 11.39
C ILE A 312 7.99 -13.08 10.45
N ALA A 313 6.90 -12.41 10.81
CA ALA A 313 5.73 -12.25 9.94
C ALA A 313 6.13 -11.61 8.59
N GLY A 314 6.97 -10.57 8.71
CA GLY A 314 7.82 -9.93 7.72
C GLY A 314 8.28 -10.88 6.61
N TRP A 315 8.98 -11.92 7.05
CA TRP A 315 9.57 -12.97 6.24
C TRP A 315 8.51 -13.84 5.55
N PHE A 316 7.47 -14.27 6.26
CA PHE A 316 6.40 -15.08 5.67
C PHE A 316 5.61 -14.33 4.60
N TYR A 317 5.30 -13.05 4.81
CA TYR A 317 4.61 -12.23 3.81
C TYR A 317 5.49 -12.05 2.56
N GLY A 318 6.78 -11.81 2.77
CA GLY A 318 7.74 -11.71 1.68
C GLY A 318 7.95 -13.03 0.93
N LEU A 319 7.91 -14.19 1.60
CA LEU A 319 7.89 -15.50 0.96
C LEU A 319 6.61 -15.74 0.17
N ALA A 320 5.45 -15.34 0.69
CA ALA A 320 4.17 -15.37 -0.04
C ALA A 320 4.29 -14.58 -1.36
N TYR A 321 4.84 -13.37 -1.29
CA TYR A 321 5.06 -12.54 -2.46
C TYR A 321 6.05 -13.18 -3.46
N VAL A 322 7.22 -13.66 -3.01
CA VAL A 322 8.21 -14.32 -3.88
C VAL A 322 7.63 -15.55 -4.58
N ARG A 323 6.75 -16.28 -3.92
CA ARG A 323 6.20 -17.54 -4.43
C ARG A 323 5.00 -17.39 -5.35
N THR A 324 4.28 -16.29 -5.29
CA THR A 324 3.09 -16.04 -6.13
C THR A 324 3.30 -14.91 -7.13
N GLY A 325 4.29 -14.04 -6.90
CA GLY A 325 4.49 -12.81 -7.65
C GLY A 325 3.43 -11.74 -7.36
N LYS A 326 2.51 -11.96 -6.40
CA LYS A 326 1.36 -11.09 -6.13
C LYS A 326 1.44 -10.45 -4.76
N VAL A 327 1.56 -9.13 -4.71
CA VAL A 327 1.56 -8.35 -3.44
C VAL A 327 0.25 -8.52 -2.67
N THR A 328 -0.86 -8.75 -3.36
CA THR A 328 -2.17 -8.98 -2.75
C THR A 328 -2.24 -10.29 -1.95
N ILE A 329 -1.38 -11.27 -2.22
CA ILE A 329 -1.27 -12.49 -1.41
C ILE A 329 -0.47 -12.26 -0.14
N ALA A 330 0.57 -11.43 -0.20
CA ALA A 330 1.22 -10.94 1.01
C ALA A 330 0.21 -10.17 1.87
N ALA A 331 -0.63 -9.32 1.25
CA ALA A 331 -1.64 -8.54 1.94
C ALA A 331 -2.74 -9.41 2.57
N LEU A 332 -3.16 -10.47 1.87
CA LEU A 332 -4.09 -11.46 2.41
C LEU A 332 -3.50 -12.14 3.65
N LEU A 333 -2.26 -12.61 3.58
CA LEU A 333 -1.60 -13.27 4.71
C LEU A 333 -1.42 -12.31 5.90
N HIS A 334 -0.98 -11.08 5.64
CA HIS A 334 -0.88 -10.04 6.66
C HIS A 334 -2.25 -9.75 7.30
N TRP A 335 -3.28 -9.57 6.49
CA TRP A 335 -4.64 -9.38 6.96
C TRP A 335 -5.11 -10.53 7.84
N MET A 336 -4.81 -11.79 7.49
CA MET A 336 -5.16 -12.95 8.32
C MET A 336 -4.49 -12.91 9.70
N VAL A 337 -3.20 -12.54 9.75
CA VAL A 337 -2.46 -12.40 11.02
C VAL A 337 -3.07 -11.29 11.88
N ASN A 338 -3.29 -10.10 11.31
CA ASN A 338 -3.87 -8.98 12.07
C ASN A 338 -5.30 -9.26 12.50
N SER A 339 -6.08 -9.95 11.66
CA SER A 339 -7.44 -10.36 12.00
C SER A 339 -7.45 -11.38 13.13
N TYR A 340 -6.54 -12.36 13.10
CA TYR A 340 -6.39 -13.32 14.18
C TYR A 340 -6.03 -12.61 15.49
N TRP A 341 -5.08 -11.67 15.46
CA TRP A 341 -4.71 -10.90 16.65
C TRP A 341 -5.85 -10.03 17.19
N GLY A 342 -6.49 -9.25 16.31
CA GLY A 342 -7.56 -8.33 16.67
C GLY A 342 -8.87 -8.98 17.13
N LEU A 343 -9.06 -10.28 16.83
CA LEU A 343 -10.21 -11.07 17.26
C LEU A 343 -9.98 -11.87 18.55
N PHE A 344 -8.76 -12.32 18.82
CA PHE A 344 -8.47 -13.25 19.92
C PHE A 344 -7.57 -12.66 21.03
N PHE A 345 -6.82 -11.60 20.73
CA PHE A 345 -5.82 -11.01 21.63
C PHE A 345 -6.00 -9.49 21.80
N HIS A 346 -7.25 -9.01 21.76
CA HIS A 346 -7.60 -7.60 21.97
C HIS A 346 -7.87 -7.29 23.45
N GLY A 347 -6.85 -6.85 24.19
CA GLY A 347 -6.94 -6.48 25.61
C GLY A 347 -6.40 -5.09 25.85
#